data_AF-A0A9P8QA79-F1
#
_entry.id   AF-A0A9P8QA79-F1
#
_cell.length_a   1.000
_cell.length_b   1.000
_cell.length_c   1.000
_cell.angle_alpha   90.00
_cell.angle_beta   90.00
_cell.angle_gamma   90.00
#
_symmetry.space_group_name_H-M   'P 1'
#
loop_
_entity.id
_entity.type
_entity.pdbx_description
1 polymer ?
#
loop_
_entity_poly.entity_id
_entity_poly.type
_entity_poly.pdbx_seq_one_letter_code
_entity_poly.pdbx_strand_id
1 'polypeptide(L)'
;MPVFLKLTSGKHLFKPGAFYLGDFYSKLVGWTTCAWGAFIIVLCMFPSAKEVEKDTMNYTVVITCGTWVLSLVYYYVYKYKFYFGPKSNLSPEDVIEAALVVGKQDSM
;
A
#
# COMPACT_ATOMS: atom_id res chain seq x y z
N MET A 1 -2.47 -3.42 1.36
CA MET A 1 -1.01 -3.34 1.13
C MET A 1 -0.72 -2.71 -0.24
N PRO A 2 -0.21 -1.46 -0.31
CA PRO A 2 0.07 -0.77 -1.58
C PRO A 2 1.07 -1.53 -2.47
N VAL A 3 2.07 -2.20 -1.87
CA VAL A 3 3.05 -3.03 -2.60
C VAL A 3 2.35 -4.18 -3.33
N PHE A 4 1.40 -4.86 -2.67
CA PHE A 4 0.64 -5.93 -3.29
C PHE A 4 -0.20 -5.43 -4.47
N LEU A 5 -0.91 -4.31 -4.30
CA LEU A 5 -1.71 -3.69 -5.37
C LEU A 5 -0.84 -3.28 -6.56
N LYS A 6 0.36 -2.74 -6.31
CA LYS A 6 1.35 -2.43 -7.36
C LYS A 6 1.75 -3.70 -8.15
N LEU A 7 1.90 -4.83 -7.47
CA LEU A 7 2.34 -6.09 -8.10
C LEU A 7 1.22 -6.83 -8.84
N THR A 8 -0.05 -6.61 -8.49
CA THR A 8 -1.18 -7.31 -9.11
C THR A 8 -1.86 -6.44 -10.18
N SER A 9 -2.53 -5.37 -9.77
CA SER A 9 -3.44 -4.59 -10.63
C SER A 9 -2.88 -3.22 -11.05
N GLY A 10 -1.99 -2.64 -10.25
CA GLY A 10 -1.47 -1.28 -10.41
C GLY A 10 -0.15 -1.16 -11.18
N LYS A 11 0.32 -2.25 -11.81
CA LYS A 11 1.62 -2.27 -12.51
C LYS A 11 1.75 -1.17 -13.57
N HIS A 12 0.68 -0.90 -14.30
CA HIS A 12 0.64 0.09 -15.38
C HIS A 12 0.67 1.56 -14.88
N LEU A 13 0.34 1.79 -13.60
CA LEU A 13 0.40 3.11 -12.98
C LEU A 13 1.79 3.44 -12.42
N PHE A 14 2.68 2.44 -12.36
CA PHE A 14 4.00 2.60 -11.76
C PHE A 14 4.98 3.23 -12.75
N LYS A 15 5.53 4.39 -12.37
CA LYS A 15 6.64 5.04 -13.07
C LYS A 15 7.93 4.83 -12.26
N PRO A 16 8.98 4.20 -12.82
CA PRO A 16 10.27 4.05 -12.14
C PRO A 16 10.86 5.41 -11.75
N GLY A 17 11.35 5.52 -10.52
CA GLY A 17 12.13 6.67 -10.06
C GLY A 17 13.64 6.43 -10.15
N ALA A 18 14.44 7.43 -9.76
CA ALA A 18 15.91 7.34 -9.79
C ALA A 18 16.49 6.14 -9.01
N PHE A 19 15.81 5.68 -7.96
CA PHE A 19 16.20 4.53 -7.15
C PHE A 19 15.45 3.23 -7.53
N TYR A 20 15.32 2.94 -8.82
CA TYR A 20 14.66 1.74 -9.31
C TYR A 20 15.64 0.58 -9.51
N LEU A 21 15.40 -0.55 -8.83
CA LEU A 21 16.29 -1.73 -8.86
C LEU A 21 16.11 -2.61 -10.12
N GLY A 22 15.39 -2.12 -11.14
CA GLY A 22 15.02 -2.92 -12.31
C GLY A 22 13.81 -3.82 -12.07
N ASP A 23 13.27 -4.36 -13.16
CA ASP A 23 11.99 -5.08 -13.17
C ASP A 23 12.00 -6.35 -12.34
N PHE A 24 13.07 -7.12 -12.44
CA PHE A 24 13.17 -8.42 -11.77
C PHE A 24 13.32 -8.25 -10.26
N TYR A 25 14.35 -7.53 -9.81
CA TYR A 25 14.63 -7.35 -8.38
C TYR A 25 13.52 -6.58 -7.67
N SER A 26 12.92 -5.57 -8.31
CA SER A 26 11.79 -4.84 -7.72
C SER A 26 10.55 -5.71 -7.50
N LYS A 27 10.30 -6.69 -8.37
CA LYS A 27 9.19 -7.65 -8.21
C LYS A 27 9.51 -8.67 -7.12
N LEU A 28 10.73 -9.20 -7.10
CA LEU A 28 11.19 -10.16 -6.10
C LEU A 28 11.06 -9.58 -4.69
N VAL A 29 11.67 -8.41 -4.44
CA VAL A 29 11.60 -7.74 -3.13
C VAL A 29 10.15 -7.43 -2.77
N GLY A 30 9.35 -6.95 -3.73
CA GLY A 30 7.95 -6.65 -3.49
C GLY A 30 7.12 -7.86 -3.03
N TRP A 31 7.32 -9.02 -3.65
CA TRP A 31 6.65 -10.26 -3.22
C TRP A 31 7.12 -10.72 -1.84
N THR A 32 8.43 -10.68 -1.59
CA THR A 32 9.00 -10.97 -0.27
C THR A 32 8.42 -10.07 0.81
N THR A 33 8.29 -8.76 0.56
CA THR A 33 7.65 -7.82 1.49
C THR A 33 6.19 -8.17 1.76
N CYS A 34 5.43 -8.58 0.73
CA CYS A 34 4.03 -8.97 0.93
C CYS A 34 3.91 -10.25 1.76
N ALA A 35 4.74 -11.27 1.46
CA ALA A 35 4.76 -12.53 2.20
C ALA A 35 5.18 -12.31 3.66
N TRP A 36 6.24 -11.52 3.89
CA TRP A 36 6.70 -11.17 5.23
C TRP A 36 5.64 -10.39 6.02
N GLY A 37 4.99 -9.41 5.40
CA GLY A 37 3.91 -8.66 6.03
C GLY A 37 2.73 -9.55 6.43
N ALA A 38 2.33 -10.48 5.56
CA ALA A 38 1.27 -11.45 5.88
C ALA A 38 1.67 -12.37 7.04
N PHE A 39 2.92 -12.86 7.04
CA PHE A 39 3.46 -13.69 8.12
C PHE A 39 3.45 -12.97 9.47
N ILE A 40 3.93 -11.72 9.52
CA ILE A 40 3.93 -10.92 10.76
C ILE A 40 2.50 -10.65 11.25
N ILE A 41 1.55 -10.34 10.35
CA ILE A 41 0.14 -10.14 10.74
C ILE A 41 -0.40 -11.39 11.44
N VAL A 42 -0.17 -12.57 10.86
CA VAL A 42 -0.62 -13.84 11.44
C VAL A 42 0.07 -14.11 12.79
N LEU A 43 1.39 -13.90 12.88
CA LEU A 43 2.11 -14.06 14.14
C LEU A 43 1.58 -13.14 15.24
N CYS A 44 1.33 -11.86 14.93
CA CYS A 44 0.80 -10.89 15.88
C CYS A 44 -0.65 -11.16 16.33
N MET A 45 -1.37 -12.03 15.62
CA MET A 45 -2.73 -12.45 15.99
C MET A 45 -2.76 -13.61 17.00
N PHE A 46 -1.63 -14.32 17.21
CA PHE A 46 -1.58 -15.40 18.19
C PHE A 46 -1.51 -14.86 19.63
N PRO A 47 -2.10 -15.59 20.60
CA PRO A 47 -1.85 -15.35 22.01
C PRO A 47 -0.43 -15.78 22.41
N SER A 48 0.08 -15.23 23.50
CA SER A 48 1.40 -15.57 24.05
C SER A 48 1.44 -16.92 24.76
N ALA A 49 0.29 -17.44 25.17
CA ALA A 49 0.12 -18.75 25.81
C ALA A 49 -0.86 -19.63 25.04
N LYS A 50 -0.70 -20.95 25.17
CA LYS A 50 -1.57 -21.94 24.50
C LYS A 50 -2.96 -21.99 25.14
N GLU A 51 -3.00 -21.99 26.47
CA GLU A 51 -4.24 -21.91 27.24
C GLU A 51 -4.55 -20.44 27.50
N VAL A 52 -5.74 -20.00 27.08
CA VAL A 52 -6.17 -18.60 27.17
C VAL A 52 -7.53 -18.52 27.83
N GLU A 53 -7.69 -17.51 28.67
CA GLU A 53 -8.97 -17.11 29.24
C GLU A 53 -9.44 -15.83 28.56
N LYS A 54 -10.69 -15.41 28.84
CA LYS A 54 -11.27 -14.20 28.26
C LYS A 54 -10.39 -12.97 28.51
N ASP A 55 -9.85 -12.84 29.71
CA ASP A 55 -9.07 -11.65 30.06
C ASP A 55 -7.61 -11.69 29.56
N THR A 56 -7.14 -12.85 29.09
CA THR A 56 -5.74 -13.06 28.65
C THR A 56 -5.59 -13.30 27.16
N MET A 57 -6.70 -13.45 26.42
CA MET A 57 -6.69 -13.67 24.98
C MET A 57 -6.25 -12.42 24.20
N ASN A 58 -5.47 -12.63 23.13
CA ASN A 58 -5.13 -11.57 22.20
C ASN A 58 -6.31 -11.25 21.25
N TYR A 59 -7.05 -10.20 21.54
CA TYR A 59 -8.22 -9.77 20.74
C TYR A 59 -7.88 -9.06 19.43
N THR A 60 -6.58 -8.87 19.12
CA THR A 60 -6.13 -8.22 17.88
C THR A 60 -6.75 -8.87 16.64
N VAL A 61 -6.93 -10.20 16.64
CA VAL A 61 -7.54 -10.94 15.52
C VAL A 61 -8.96 -10.47 15.22
N VAL A 62 -9.82 -10.35 16.24
CA VAL A 62 -11.22 -9.97 16.06
C VAL A 62 -11.33 -8.49 15.69
N ILE A 63 -10.58 -7.63 16.39
CA ILE A 63 -10.61 -6.18 16.18
C ILE A 63 -10.09 -5.83 14.78
N THR A 64 -9.00 -6.45 14.33
CA THR A 64 -8.40 -6.19 13.02
C THR A 64 -9.34 -6.64 11.90
N CYS A 65 -9.87 -7.86 11.96
CA CYS A 65 -10.80 -8.38 10.96
C CYS A 65 -12.09 -7.55 10.92
N GLY A 66 -12.64 -7.19 12.09
CA GLY A 66 -13.82 -6.32 12.18
C GLY A 66 -13.57 -4.96 11.56
N THR A 67 -12.42 -4.35 11.83
CA THR A 67 -12.01 -3.06 11.22
C THR A 67 -11.92 -3.15 9.70
N TRP A 68 -11.33 -4.23 9.15
CA TRP A 68 -11.25 -4.42 7.71
C TRP A 68 -12.63 -4.57 7.07
N VAL A 69 -13.51 -5.39 7.66
CA VAL A 69 -14.89 -5.59 7.17
C VAL A 69 -15.65 -4.27 7.18
N LEU A 70 -15.64 -3.55 8.31
CA LEU A 70 -16.32 -2.26 8.44
C LEU A 70 -15.76 -1.22 7.45
N SER A 71 -14.44 -1.19 7.25
CA SER A 71 -13.79 -0.29 6.28
C SER A 71 -14.21 -0.61 4.85
N LEU A 72 -14.27 -1.90 4.48
CA LEU A 72 -14.72 -2.34 3.16
C LEU A 72 -16.20 -2.01 2.94
N VAL A 73 -17.06 -2.30 3.92
CA VAL A 73 -18.50 -1.96 3.86
C VAL A 73 -18.69 -0.46 3.69
N TYR A 74 -18.04 0.36 4.52
CA TYR A 74 -18.10 1.82 4.40
C TYR A 74 -17.63 2.29 3.02
N TYR A 75 -16.55 1.71 2.50
CA TYR A 75 -16.02 2.07 1.19
C TYR A 75 -17.03 1.76 0.07
N TYR A 76 -17.56 0.54 0.02
CA TYR A 76 -18.48 0.09 -1.03
C TYR A 76 -19.90 0.64 -0.91
N VAL A 77 -20.36 1.05 0.27
CA VAL A 77 -21.69 1.64 0.44
C VAL A 77 -21.68 3.14 0.12
N TYR A 78 -20.66 3.86 0.60
CA TYR A 78 -20.65 5.31 0.57
C TYR A 78 -19.42 5.87 -0.16
N LYS A 79 -18.21 5.57 0.32
CA LYS A 79 -17.03 6.38 -0.02
C LYS A 79 -16.61 6.27 -1.49
N TYR A 80 -16.79 5.10 -2.13
CA TYR A 80 -16.41 4.91 -3.54
C TYR A 80 -17.11 5.88 -4.50
N LYS A 81 -18.27 6.43 -4.11
CA LYS A 81 -19.01 7.43 -4.90
C LYS A 81 -18.46 8.86 -4.77
N PHE A 82 -17.75 9.16 -3.69
CA PHE A 82 -17.30 10.51 -3.35
C PHE A 82 -15.77 10.66 -3.28
N TYR A 83 -15.03 9.61 -3.60
CA TYR A 83 -13.57 9.63 -3.61
C TYR A 83 -13.05 9.85 -5.03
N PHE A 84 -12.48 11.02 -5.29
CA PHE A 84 -11.99 11.45 -6.61
C PHE A 84 -10.47 11.32 -6.78
N GLY A 85 -9.84 10.44 -6.00
CA GLY A 85 -8.39 10.27 -6.02
C GLY A 85 -7.62 11.42 -5.35
N PRO A 86 -6.28 11.28 -5.24
CA PRO A 86 -5.42 12.34 -4.74
C PRO A 86 -5.43 13.52 -5.72
N LYS A 87 -5.72 14.73 -5.21
CA LYS A 87 -5.56 15.96 -5.99
C LYS A 87 -4.07 16.34 -6.05
N SER A 88 -3.60 16.81 -7.20
CA SER A 88 -2.24 17.34 -7.33
C SER A 88 -2.08 18.56 -6.42
N ASN A 89 -0.98 18.62 -5.66
CA ASN A 89 -0.59 19.79 -4.89
C ASN A 89 0.34 20.74 -5.69
N LEU A 90 0.65 20.39 -6.93
CA LEU A 90 1.48 21.22 -7.80
C LEU A 90 0.60 22.26 -8.48
N SER A 91 1.05 23.51 -8.43
CA SER A 91 0.49 24.58 -9.26
C SER A 91 0.81 24.32 -10.74
N PRO A 92 0.05 24.87 -11.70
CA PRO A 92 0.38 24.76 -13.11
C PRO A 92 1.82 25.19 -13.41
N GLU A 93 2.33 26.19 -12.69
CA GLU A 93 3.69 26.71 -12.79
C GLU A 93 4.72 25.65 -12.35
N ASP A 94 4.51 24.97 -11.22
CA ASP A 94 5.41 23.93 -10.72
C ASP A 94 5.49 22.73 -11.68
N VAL A 95 4.39 22.40 -12.36
CA VAL A 95 4.35 21.33 -13.36
C VAL A 95 5.17 21.71 -14.59
N ILE A 96 5.08 22.97 -15.03
CA ILE A 96 5.85 23.49 -16.16
C ILE A 96 7.35 23.51 -15.83
N GLU A 97 7.73 24.01 -14.65
CA GLU A 97 9.12 24.04 -14.21
C GLU A 97 9.71 22.62 -14.17
N ALA A 98 9.00 21.67 -13.56
CA ALA A 98 9.42 20.27 -13.52
C ALA A 98 9.59 19.68 -14.93
N ALA A 99 8.69 19.98 -15.87
CA ALA A 99 8.79 19.51 -17.25
C ALA A 99 9.99 20.11 -17.99
N LEU A 100 10.31 21.40 -17.77
CA LEU A 100 11.45 22.07 -18.38
C LEU A 100 12.78 21.56 -17.83
N VAL A 101 12.87 21.29 -16.53
CA VAL A 101 14.07 20.70 -15.91
C VAL A 101 14.36 19.31 -16.49
N VAL A 102 13.34 18.46 -16.63
CA VAL A 102 13.47 17.13 -17.24
C VAL A 102 13.90 17.23 -18.71
N GLY A 103 13.25 18.08 -19.50
CA GLY A 103 13.59 18.25 -20.92
C GLY A 103 15.00 18.77 -21.16
N LYS A 104 15.54 19.58 -20.24
CA LYS A 104 16.93 20.06 -20.30
C LYS A 104 17.94 18.95 -19.98
N GLN A 105 17.59 18.05 -19.06
CA GLN A 105 18.44 16.93 -18.67
C GLN A 105 18.52 15.82 -19.73
N ASP A 106 17.47 15.65 -20.54
CA ASP A 106 17.45 14.69 -21.67
C ASP A 106 18.18 15.22 -22.94
N SER A 107 18.57 16.50 -22.94
CA SER A 107 19.22 17.18 -24.08
C SER A 107 20.75 17.33 -23.96
N MET A 108 21.35 16.85 -22.87
CA MET A 108 22.81 16.76 -22.66
C MET A 108 23.28 15.32 -22.76
#